data_AF-A0A367HYI6-F1
#
_entry.id   AF-A0A367HYI6-F1
#
_cell.length_a   1.000
_cell.length_b   1.000
_cell.length_c   1.000
_cell.angle_alpha   90.00
_cell.angle_beta   90.00
_cell.angle_gamma   90.00
#
_symmetry.space_group_name_H-M   'P 1'
#
loop_
_entity.id
_entity.type
_entity.pdbx_description
1 polymer ?
#
loop_
_entity_poly.entity_id
_entity_poly.type
_entity_poly.pdbx_seq_one_letter_code
_entity_poly.pdbx_strand_id
1 'polypeptide(L)' 'MAIELSDELIELERASVAEQLKAEARPHSAEAWAPWLDAAARVQAAITAHAEATGQNRFDVEAELKRVVRHPEEPDEG' A
#
# COMPACT_ATOMS: atom_id res chain seq x y z
N MET A 1 -6.42 -9.42 -16.94
CA MET A 1 -4.99 -9.83 -16.84
C MET A 1 -4.66 -9.90 -15.36
N ALA A 2 -3.74 -10.76 -14.95
CA ALA A 2 -3.20 -10.71 -13.59
C ALA A 2 -2.42 -9.40 -13.43
N ILE A 3 -2.59 -8.74 -12.28
CA ILE A 3 -1.83 -7.54 -11.95
C ILE A 3 -0.47 -7.96 -11.41
N GLU A 4 0.60 -7.45 -12.00
CA GLU A 4 1.96 -7.68 -11.53
C GLU A 4 2.31 -6.66 -10.45
N LEU A 5 2.73 -7.14 -9.28
CA LEU A 5 3.25 -6.33 -8.18
C LEU A 5 4.71 -6.71 -7.91
N SER A 6 5.57 -5.74 -7.64
CA SER A 6 6.93 -5.99 -7.18
C SER A 6 6.97 -6.18 -5.66
N ASP A 7 7.94 -6.95 -5.18
CA ASP A 7 8.18 -7.13 -3.73
C ASP A 7 8.44 -5.78 -3.04
N GLU A 8 9.17 -4.86 -3.71
CA GLU A 8 9.41 -3.52 -3.20
C GLU A 8 8.10 -2.75 -2.97
N LEU A 9 7.15 -2.84 -3.91
CA LEU A 9 5.87 -2.17 -3.78
C LEU A 9 5.05 -2.75 -2.62
N ILE A 10 5.09 -4.06 -2.44
CA ILE A 10 4.45 -4.76 -1.32
C ILE A 10 5.05 -4.32 0.02
N GLU A 11 6.37 -4.29 0.14
CA GLU A 11 7.05 -3.87 1.38
C GLU A 11 6.80 -2.39 1.71
N LEU A 12 6.73 -1.52 0.70
CA LEU A 12 6.38 -0.11 0.90
C LEU A 12 4.96 0.06 1.44
N GLU A 13 3.97 -0.65 0.91
CA GLU A 13 2.60 -0.60 1.43
C GLU A 13 2.50 -1.24 2.82
N ARG A 14 3.23 -2.32 3.11
CA ARG A 14 3.30 -2.89 4.48
C ARG A 14 3.85 -1.89 5.48
N ALA A 15 4.92 -1.18 5.13
CA ALA A 15 5.50 -0.14 5.97
C ALA A 15 4.52 1.03 6.18
N SER A 16 3.82 1.45 5.12
CA SER A 16 2.76 2.47 5.20
C SER A 16 1.65 2.04 6.17
N VAL A 17 1.12 0.83 6.03
CA VAL A 17 0.10 0.28 6.95
C VAL A 17 0.62 0.21 8.39
N ALA A 18 1.88 -0.16 8.61
CA ALA A 18 2.48 -0.18 9.95
C ALA A 18 2.53 1.22 10.59
N GLU A 19 2.88 2.26 9.83
CA GLU A 19 2.84 3.65 10.31
C GLU A 19 1.40 4.12 10.56
N GLN A 20 0.44 3.68 9.74
CA GLN A 20 -0.98 3.94 9.98
C GLN A 20 -1.42 3.41 11.34
N LEU A 21 -1.12 2.13 11.62
CA LEU A 21 -1.47 1.48 12.89
C LEU A 21 -0.83 2.19 14.10
N LYS A 22 0.42 2.64 13.96
CA LYS A 22 1.09 3.45 15.01
C LYS A 22 0.44 4.82 15.21
N ALA A 23 -0.10 5.43 14.16
CA ALA A 23 -0.83 6.70 14.23
C ALA A 23 -2.20 6.51 14.89
N GLU A 24 -2.93 5.45 14.53
CA GLU A 24 -4.23 5.09 15.09
C GLU A 24 -4.17 4.71 16.58
N ALA A 25 -3.05 4.13 17.03
CA ALA A 25 -2.80 3.82 18.45
C ALA A 25 -2.57 5.07 19.34
N ARG A 26 -2.52 6.28 18.76
CA ARG A 26 -2.27 7.55 19.46
C ARG A 26 -3.44 8.51 19.25
N PRO A 27 -3.65 9.49 20.15
CA PRO A 27 -4.61 10.57 19.89
C PRO A 27 -4.33 11.27 18.56
N HIS A 28 -5.40 11.54 17.82
CA HIS A 28 -5.30 12.15 16.50
C HIS A 28 -4.58 13.50 16.58
N SER A 29 -3.46 13.62 15.86
CA SER A 29 -2.65 14.83 15.76
C SER A 29 -1.80 14.80 14.50
N ALA A 30 -1.44 15.98 13.97
CA ALA A 30 -0.61 16.08 12.78
C ALA A 30 0.75 15.37 12.96
N GLU A 31 1.36 15.50 14.14
CA GLU A 31 2.63 14.84 14.44
C GLU A 31 2.51 13.31 14.47
N ALA A 32 1.43 12.78 15.05
CA ALA A 32 1.24 11.33 15.10
C ALA A 32 1.02 10.71 13.71
N TRP A 33 0.42 11.47 12.78
CA TRP A 33 0.07 11.02 11.43
C TRP A 33 1.13 11.37 10.37
N ALA A 34 2.07 12.28 10.66
CA ALA A 34 3.12 12.68 9.71
C ALA A 34 3.94 11.49 9.13
N PRO A 35 4.38 10.50 9.93
CA PRO A 35 5.11 9.35 9.38
C PRO A 35 4.28 8.53 8.37
N TRP A 36 2.98 8.36 8.63
CA TRP A 36 2.07 7.69 7.72
C TRP A 36 1.85 8.48 6.43
N LEU A 37 1.68 9.81 6.52
CA LEU A 37 1.52 10.67 5.34
C LEU A 37 2.75 10.59 4.41
N ASP A 38 3.96 10.64 4.99
CA ASP A 38 5.21 10.50 4.24
C ASP A 38 5.32 9.11 3.59
N ALA A 39 4.98 8.05 4.32
CA ALA A 39 4.97 6.69 3.79
C ALA A 39 3.94 6.52 2.66
N ALA A 40 2.72 6.99 2.86
CA ALA A 40 1.65 6.94 1.86
C ALA A 40 2.02 7.69 0.57
N ALA A 41 2.68 8.86 0.68
CA ALA A 41 3.16 9.59 -0.48
C ALA A 41 4.20 8.78 -1.29
N ARG A 42 5.12 8.09 -0.60
CA ARG A 42 6.10 7.20 -1.25
C ARG A 42 5.44 6.02 -1.94
N VAL A 43 4.44 5.39 -1.31
CA VAL A 43 3.68 4.30 -1.95
C VAL A 43 3.01 4.81 -3.23
N GLN A 44 2.32 5.95 -3.19
CA GLN A 44 1.62 6.49 -4.37
C GLN A 44 2.57 6.81 -5.53
N ALA A 45 3.76 7.33 -5.23
CA ALA A 45 4.81 7.54 -6.23
C ALA A 45 5.30 6.20 -6.82
N ALA A 46 5.52 5.18 -5.98
CA ALA A 46 5.96 3.86 -6.41
C ALA A 46 4.90 3.13 -7.26
N ILE A 47 3.61 3.19 -6.88
CA ILE A 47 2.50 2.65 -7.68
C ILE A 47 2.51 3.29 -9.08
N THR A 48 2.68 4.61 -9.14
CA THR A 48 2.67 5.35 -10.41
C THR A 48 3.84 4.91 -11.30
N ALA A 49 5.06 4.88 -10.75
CA ALA A 49 6.24 4.44 -11.49
C ALA A 49 6.13 2.98 -11.95
N HIS A 50 5.62 2.08 -11.11
CA HIS A 50 5.43 0.68 -11.44
C HIS A 50 4.40 0.47 -12.55
N ALA A 51 3.27 1.17 -12.47
CA ALA A 51 2.23 1.13 -13.49
C ALA A 51 2.74 1.62 -14.86
N GLU A 52 3.49 2.72 -14.88
CA GLU A 52 4.13 3.22 -16.10
C GLU A 52 5.15 2.23 -16.67
N ALA A 53 6.00 1.65 -15.83
CA ALA A 53 7.06 0.71 -16.24
C ALA A 53 6.50 -0.61 -16.80
N THR A 54 5.37 -1.07 -16.27
CA THR A 54 4.71 -2.33 -16.67
C THR A 54 3.59 -2.13 -17.70
N GLY A 55 3.24 -0.89 -18.02
CA GLY A 55 2.10 -0.56 -18.89
C GLY A 55 0.73 -0.92 -18.29
N GLN A 56 0.66 -1.12 -16.97
CA GLN A 56 -0.56 -1.47 -16.25
C GLN A 56 -1.36 -0.23 -15.86
N ASN A 57 -2.66 -0.40 -15.57
CA ASN A 57 -3.46 0.69 -15.03
C ASN A 57 -3.09 0.96 -13.57
N ARG A 58 -2.72 2.21 -13.24
CA ARG A 58 -2.37 2.63 -11.88
C ARG A 58 -3.43 2.26 -10.83
N PHE A 59 -4.72 2.41 -11.16
CA PHE A 59 -5.81 2.09 -10.23
C PHE A 59 -5.89 0.59 -9.94
N ASP A 60 -5.70 -0.26 -10.95
CA ASP A 60 -5.72 -1.71 -10.77
C ASP A 60 -4.51 -2.20 -9.96
N VAL A 61 -3.33 -1.60 -10.20
CA VAL A 61 -2.11 -1.84 -9.40
C VAL A 61 -2.34 -1.46 -7.93
N GLU A 62 -2.90 -0.27 -7.66
CA GLU A 62 -3.20 0.18 -6.31
C GLU A 62 -4.22 -0.72 -5.60
N ALA A 63 -5.28 -1.13 -6.30
CA ALA A 63 -6.32 -1.99 -5.75
C ALA A 63 -5.76 -3.36 -5.37
N GLU A 64 -5.00 -3.98 -6.26
CA GLU A 64 -4.39 -5.29 -6.00
C GLU A 64 -3.35 -5.21 -4.88
N LEU A 65 -2.52 -4.15 -4.85
CA LEU A 65 -1.56 -3.95 -3.79
C LEU A 65 -2.23 -3.89 -2.41
N LYS A 66 -3.30 -3.10 -2.29
CA LYS A 66 -4.08 -3.01 -1.05
C LYS A 66 -4.73 -4.34 -0.70
N ARG A 67 -5.24 -5.09 -1.68
CA ARG A 67 -5.78 -6.44 -1.48
C ARG A 67 -4.71 -7.35 -0.88
N VAL A 68 -3.54 -7.47 -1.52
CA VAL A 68 -2.44 -8.33 -1.08
C VAL A 68 -1.90 -7.97 0.31
N VAL A 69 -1.80 -6.68 0.63
CA VAL A 69 -1.21 -6.23 1.91
C VAL A 69 -2.22 -6.23 3.06
N ARG A 70 -3.46 -5.78 2.83
CA ARG A 70 -4.46 -5.57 3.88
C ARG A 70 -5.41 -6.77 4.04
N HIS A 71 -5.53 -7.58 3.01
CA HIS A 71 -6.31 -8.82 2.98
C HIS A 71 -5.46 -9.95 2.40
N PRO A 72 -4.36 -10.35 3.05
CA PRO A 72 -3.69 -11.59 2.68
C PRO A 72 -4.75 -12.68 2.82
N GLU A 73 -5.15 -13.30 1.72
CA GLU A 73 -6.32 -14.18 1.59
C GLU A 73 -6.70 -14.88 2.90
N GLU A 74 -7.90 -14.60 3.43
CA GLU A 74 -8.57 -15.63 4.22
C GLU A 74 -8.72 -16.84 3.29
N PRO A 75 -8.34 -18.06 3.70
CA PRO A 75 -8.53 -19.22 2.86
C PRO A 75 -10.02 -19.30 2.50
N ASP A 76 -10.28 -19.36 1.20
CA ASP A 76 -11.61 -19.52 0.61
C ASP A 76 -12.23 -20.81 1.19
N GLU A 77 -13.02 -20.69 2.26
CA GLU A 77 -13.84 -21.79 2.77
C GLU A 77 -15.09 -21.91 1.90
N GLY A 78 -14.97 -22.67 0.81
CA GLY A 78 -15.98 -23.60 0.27
C GLY A 78 -17.29 -23.04 -0.30
#